data_AF-A0A4Q0XEB9-F1
#
_entry.id   AF-A0A4Q0XEB9-F1
#
_cell.length_a   1.000
_cell.length_b   1.000
_cell.length_c   1.000
_cell.angle_alpha   90.00
_cell.angle_beta   90.00
_cell.angle_gamma   90.00
#
_symmetry.space_group_name_H-M   'P 1'
#
loop_
_entity.id
_entity.type
_entity.pdbx_description
1 polymer ?
#
loop_
_entity_poly.entity_id
_entity_poly.type
_entity_poly.pdbx_seq_one_letter_code
_entity_poly.pdbx_strand_id
1 'polypeptide(L)'
;MAHHSTYLNPKHKVIPLDQLHLNEDIRVRINQLLEEFTYINALNNLNIPVDNKILLYGHTGCGKTATAYAIGHALNKKVIAINLSGFVSSKLGETAKNLSELFKKASNDDAILFIDEFDFIGKLRDYDEKDSGEMKRLVNTLLQLIDNLPDNALLICATNHLDIIDTALLRRFQIRLRYTLPTEEDLDTYYDRILSGFPKNLNTIKRSYGISYAEAKDSIHQQIKANVIQFEKQKKHLLFSYDTIVSEDLQLQHYGRKFQGTEDTLSGYTLKDSKFNGVSMSENNRTKTPKIAIKSKEPSDKLKGMVFEITGEELVLTDQLAVTNSKRALATTNSGVEVWVYIEKNEF
;
A
#
# COMPACT_ATOMS: atom_id res chain seq x y z
N MET A 1 -12.04 32.66 -4.58
CA MET A 1 -12.83 31.42 -4.40
C MET A 1 -11.94 30.23 -4.72
N ALA A 2 -11.23 29.71 -3.71
CA ALA A 2 -10.38 28.52 -3.87
C ALA A 2 -11.06 27.35 -3.17
N HIS A 3 -11.87 26.59 -3.89
CA HIS A 3 -12.35 25.28 -3.44
C HIS A 3 -11.17 24.29 -3.56
N HIS A 4 -10.33 24.22 -2.54
CA HIS A 4 -9.39 23.11 -2.38
C HIS A 4 -10.10 21.99 -1.62
N SER A 5 -10.43 20.97 -2.39
CA SER A 5 -11.06 19.72 -2.03
C SER A 5 -10.27 18.99 -0.93
N THR A 6 -10.63 19.23 0.34
CA THR A 6 -10.31 18.32 1.46
C THR A 6 -11.24 17.10 1.41
N TYR A 7 -11.29 16.45 0.25
CA TYR A 7 -11.80 15.09 0.16
C TYR A 7 -10.57 14.21 0.26
N LEU A 8 -10.42 13.49 1.37
CA LEU A 8 -9.62 12.26 1.36
C LEU A 8 -10.33 11.32 0.37
N ASN A 9 -9.99 11.47 -0.91
CA ASN A 9 -10.35 10.54 -1.96
C ASN A 9 -9.76 9.20 -1.50
N PRO A 10 -10.55 8.14 -1.32
CA PRO A 10 -10.02 6.91 -0.76
C PRO A 10 -9.06 6.31 -1.80
N LYS A 11 -7.76 6.60 -1.66
CA LYS A 11 -6.70 5.80 -2.27
C LYS A 11 -6.74 4.34 -1.79
N HIS A 12 -7.58 4.06 -0.79
CA HIS A 12 -7.81 2.74 -0.22
C HIS A 12 -9.10 2.13 -0.74
N LYS A 13 -8.99 0.91 -1.28
CA LYS A 13 -10.13 0.03 -1.53
C LYS A 13 -10.94 -0.07 -0.23
N VAL A 14 -12.20 0.38 -0.25
CA VAL A 14 -13.09 0.28 0.91
C VAL A 14 -13.30 -1.19 1.22
N ILE A 15 -13.04 -1.58 2.46
CA ILE A 15 -13.23 -2.96 2.94
C ILE A 15 -14.68 -3.07 3.40
N PRO A 16 -15.49 -3.95 2.79
CA PRO A 16 -16.85 -4.21 3.25
C PRO A 16 -16.87 -4.72 4.70
N LEU A 17 -17.95 -4.46 5.44
CA LEU A 17 -18.04 -4.73 6.88
C LEU A 17 -17.92 -6.22 7.24
N ASP A 18 -18.38 -7.11 6.36
CA ASP A 18 -18.21 -8.58 6.45
C ASP A 18 -16.74 -9.02 6.33
N GLN A 19 -15.94 -8.27 5.57
CA GLN A 19 -14.50 -8.51 5.41
C GLN A 19 -13.65 -7.84 6.49
N LEU A 20 -14.22 -6.95 7.29
CA LEU A 20 -13.52 -6.33 8.41
C LEU A 20 -13.52 -7.28 9.61
N HIS A 21 -12.33 -7.56 10.14
CA HIS A 21 -12.21 -8.35 11.36
C HIS A 21 -12.50 -7.45 12.56
N LEU A 22 -13.60 -7.74 13.23
CA LEU A 22 -14.12 -6.99 14.37
C LEU A 22 -14.47 -8.00 15.45
N ASN A 23 -14.24 -7.63 16.71
CA ASN A 23 -14.79 -8.37 17.84
C ASN A 23 -16.33 -8.37 17.73
N GLU A 24 -16.96 -9.48 18.13
CA GLU A 24 -18.42 -9.66 18.10
C GLU A 24 -19.20 -8.53 18.78
N ASP A 25 -18.73 -7.99 19.91
CA ASP A 25 -19.40 -6.88 20.59
C ASP A 25 -19.46 -5.61 19.70
N ILE A 26 -18.36 -5.33 18.99
CA ILE A 26 -18.28 -4.22 18.05
C ILE A 26 -19.19 -4.49 16.85
N ARG A 27 -19.17 -5.72 16.33
CA ARG A 27 -19.99 -6.15 15.18
C ARG A 27 -21.47 -5.99 15.49
N VAL A 28 -21.94 -6.48 16.63
CA VAL A 28 -23.34 -6.36 17.08
C VAL A 28 -23.75 -4.89 17.18
N ARG A 29 -22.92 -4.04 17.80
CA ARG A 29 -23.21 -2.61 17.93
C ARG A 29 -23.27 -1.88 16.59
N ILE A 30 -22.39 -2.22 15.65
CA ILE A 30 -22.42 -1.63 14.30
C ILE A 30 -23.65 -2.12 13.54
N ASN A 31 -23.99 -3.41 13.60
CA ASN A 31 -25.18 -3.91 12.91
C ASN A 31 -26.46 -3.24 13.44
N GLN A 32 -26.57 -3.07 14.77
CA GLN A 32 -27.68 -2.33 15.38
C GLN A 32 -27.78 -0.89 14.85
N LEU A 33 -26.64 -0.18 14.78
CA LEU A 33 -26.58 1.16 14.18
C LEU A 33 -27.05 1.15 12.72
N LEU A 34 -26.60 0.18 11.92
CA LEU A 34 -27.00 0.07 10.51
C LEU A 34 -28.51 -0.14 10.38
N GLU A 35 -29.12 -0.94 11.25
CA GLU A 35 -30.57 -1.14 11.30
C GLU A 35 -31.30 0.16 11.67
N GLU A 36 -30.84 0.88 12.69
CA GLU A 36 -31.42 2.18 13.08
C GLU A 36 -31.43 3.19 11.92
N PHE A 37 -30.31 3.31 11.19
CA PHE A 37 -30.23 4.18 10.03
C PHE A 37 -31.08 3.69 8.86
N THR A 38 -31.24 2.38 8.69
CA THR A 38 -32.12 1.79 7.66
C THR A 38 -33.59 2.13 7.93
N TYR A 39 -34.00 2.13 9.19
CA TYR A 39 -35.38 2.39 9.62
C TYR A 39 -35.59 3.80 10.21
N ILE A 40 -34.69 4.75 9.93
CA ILE A 40 -34.66 6.09 10.53
C ILE A 40 -36.00 6.83 10.44
N ASN A 41 -36.71 6.73 9.31
CA ASN A 41 -38.02 7.37 9.13
C ASN A 41 -39.08 6.82 10.09
N ALA A 42 -39.06 5.50 10.36
CA ALA A 42 -40.00 4.88 11.28
C ALA A 42 -39.72 5.30 12.74
N LEU A 43 -38.44 5.41 13.12
CA LEU A 43 -38.02 5.87 14.44
C LEU A 43 -38.39 7.35 14.65
N ASN A 44 -38.11 8.20 13.66
CA ASN A 44 -38.44 9.63 13.70
C ASN A 44 -39.95 9.88 13.81
N ASN A 45 -40.80 9.07 13.16
CA ASN A 45 -42.26 9.17 13.29
C ASN A 45 -42.76 8.92 14.72
N LEU A 46 -41.98 8.23 15.55
CA LEU A 46 -42.25 7.98 16.97
C LEU A 46 -41.48 8.93 17.90
N ASN A 47 -40.76 9.93 17.35
CA ASN A 47 -39.84 10.80 18.06
C ASN A 47 -38.75 10.03 18.85
N ILE A 48 -38.31 8.88 18.31
CA ILE A 48 -37.20 8.11 18.84
C ILE A 48 -35.95 8.48 18.03
N PRO A 49 -34.93 9.10 18.64
CA PRO A 49 -33.71 9.48 17.91
C PRO A 49 -32.85 8.25 17.65
N VAL A 50 -32.04 8.31 16.59
CA VAL A 50 -31.00 7.31 16.28
C VAL A 50 -29.69 7.65 16.98
N ASP A 51 -28.85 6.64 17.24
CA ASP A 51 -27.53 6.84 17.82
C ASP A 51 -26.51 7.30 16.75
N ASN A 52 -26.57 8.58 16.36
CA ASN A 52 -25.78 9.14 15.27
C ASN A 52 -24.39 9.72 15.64
N LYS A 53 -23.90 9.55 16.87
CA LYS A 53 -22.59 10.06 17.32
C LYS A 53 -21.77 8.93 17.94
N ILE A 54 -20.74 8.51 17.23
CA ILE A 54 -19.94 7.32 17.54
C ILE A 54 -18.50 7.74 17.84
N LEU A 55 -17.94 7.19 18.92
CA LEU A 55 -16.53 7.31 19.25
C LEU A 55 -15.84 5.94 19.17
N LEU A 56 -14.88 5.83 18.27
CA LEU A 56 -13.99 4.68 18.13
C LEU A 56 -12.70 4.98 18.92
N TYR A 57 -12.35 4.15 19.89
CA TYR A 57 -11.18 4.41 20.73
C TYR A 57 -10.37 3.15 21.00
N GLY A 58 -9.08 3.31 21.31
CA GLY A 58 -8.20 2.20 21.69
C GLY A 58 -6.99 2.07 20.78
N HIS A 59 -6.43 0.87 20.67
CA HIS A 59 -5.11 0.65 20.06
C HIS A 59 -5.04 1.09 18.59
N THR A 60 -3.90 1.67 18.22
CA THR A 60 -3.55 2.00 16.83
C THR A 60 -3.50 0.73 15.98
N GLY A 61 -3.75 0.85 14.67
CA GLY A 61 -3.65 -0.27 13.74
C GLY A 61 -4.75 -1.34 13.86
N CYS A 62 -5.76 -1.15 14.72
CA CYS A 62 -6.81 -2.15 14.99
C CYS A 62 -8.10 -1.95 14.20
N GLY A 63 -8.12 -1.06 13.19
CA GLY A 63 -9.23 -0.96 12.24
C GLY A 63 -10.23 0.19 12.43
N LYS A 64 -10.02 1.11 13.38
CA LYS A 64 -10.91 2.27 13.62
C LYS A 64 -11.28 3.05 12.34
N THR A 65 -10.28 3.49 11.59
CA THR A 65 -10.49 4.22 10.33
C THR A 65 -11.19 3.35 9.29
N ALA A 66 -10.82 2.07 9.18
CA ALA A 66 -11.46 1.14 8.25
C ALA A 66 -12.95 0.93 8.59
N THR A 67 -13.31 0.89 9.88
CA THR A 67 -14.70 0.79 10.34
C THR A 67 -15.53 1.97 9.87
N ALA A 68 -15.02 3.21 9.98
CA ALA A 68 -15.76 4.39 9.53
C ALA A 68 -16.12 4.33 8.03
N TYR A 69 -15.16 3.92 7.20
CA TYR A 69 -15.40 3.72 5.77
C TYR A 69 -16.32 2.53 5.47
N ALA A 70 -16.21 1.44 6.24
CA ALA A 70 -17.08 0.27 6.09
C ALA A 70 -18.55 0.62 6.41
N ILE A 71 -18.79 1.42 7.46
CA ILE A 71 -20.13 1.93 7.80
C ILE A 71 -20.65 2.83 6.68
N GLY A 72 -19.83 3.76 6.15
CA GLY A 72 -20.21 4.60 5.02
C GLY A 72 -20.62 3.80 3.78
N HIS A 73 -19.85 2.77 3.46
CA HIS A 73 -20.20 1.85 2.38
C HIS A 73 -21.50 1.10 2.64
N ALA A 74 -21.69 0.56 3.85
CA ALA A 74 -22.90 -0.19 4.21
C ALA A 74 -24.18 0.68 4.18
N LEU A 75 -24.08 1.95 4.61
CA LEU A 75 -25.18 2.90 4.58
C LEU A 75 -25.35 3.63 3.23
N ASN A 76 -24.49 3.36 2.25
CA ASN A 76 -24.40 4.12 1.00
C ASN A 76 -24.30 5.65 1.24
N LYS A 77 -23.55 6.05 2.27
CA LYS A 77 -23.32 7.45 2.64
C LYS A 77 -21.90 7.88 2.31
N LYS A 78 -21.77 9.09 1.78
CA LYS A 78 -20.47 9.74 1.58
C LYS A 78 -19.76 9.94 2.91
N VAL A 79 -18.45 9.66 2.95
CA VAL A 79 -17.61 9.91 4.13
C VAL A 79 -16.77 11.17 3.91
N ILE A 80 -17.03 12.20 4.70
CA ILE A 80 -16.23 13.43 4.78
C ILE A 80 -15.23 13.22 5.91
N ALA A 81 -14.00 12.86 5.55
CA ALA A 81 -12.94 12.55 6.52
C ALA A 81 -11.98 13.73 6.73
N ILE A 82 -11.64 14.01 7.98
CA ILE A 82 -10.55 14.92 8.38
C ILE A 82 -9.65 14.25 9.41
N ASN A 83 -8.36 14.55 9.35
CA ASN A 83 -7.43 14.30 10.45
C ASN A 83 -7.32 15.60 11.26
N LEU A 84 -7.64 15.54 12.56
CA LEU A 84 -7.80 16.75 13.36
C LEU A 84 -6.47 17.46 13.65
N SER A 85 -5.37 16.72 13.86
CA SER A 85 -4.06 17.32 14.13
C SER A 85 -3.53 18.13 12.93
N GLY A 86 -3.65 17.59 11.72
CA GLY A 86 -3.28 18.28 10.48
C GLY A 86 -4.21 19.44 10.14
N PHE A 87 -5.50 19.33 10.50
CA PHE A 87 -6.49 20.36 10.23
C PHE A 87 -6.30 21.61 11.09
N VAL A 88 -6.05 21.43 12.39
CA VAL A 88 -5.86 22.54 13.34
C VAL A 88 -4.51 23.23 13.10
N SER A 89 -3.43 22.47 12.91
CA SER A 89 -2.07 23.03 12.74
C SER A 89 -1.92 23.92 11.51
N SER A 90 -2.70 23.66 10.45
CA SER A 90 -2.68 24.49 9.23
C SER A 90 -3.55 25.74 9.30
N LYS A 91 -4.47 25.87 10.27
CA LYS A 91 -5.53 26.89 10.28
C LYS A 91 -5.98 27.38 11.67
N LEU A 92 -5.07 27.52 12.64
CA LEU A 92 -5.43 27.86 14.04
C LEU A 92 -6.47 28.98 14.17
N GLY A 93 -6.29 30.12 13.48
CA GLY A 93 -7.21 31.27 13.57
C GLY A 93 -8.59 31.10 12.91
N GLU A 94 -8.78 30.10 12.05
CA GLU A 94 -10.06 29.83 11.34
C GLU A 94 -10.66 28.46 11.70
N THR A 95 -10.03 27.71 12.60
CA THR A 95 -10.33 26.29 12.86
C THR A 95 -11.80 26.08 13.23
N ALA A 96 -12.34 26.86 14.16
CA ALA A 96 -13.73 26.73 14.61
C ALA A 96 -14.75 27.00 13.48
N LYS A 97 -14.47 27.99 12.63
CA LYS A 97 -15.31 28.31 11.47
C LYS A 97 -15.28 27.19 10.44
N ASN A 98 -14.07 26.73 10.08
CA ASN A 98 -13.90 25.67 9.10
C ASN A 98 -14.54 24.35 9.57
N LEU A 99 -14.43 24.04 10.87
CA LEU A 99 -15.08 22.86 11.45
C LEU A 99 -16.61 23.00 11.41
N SER A 100 -17.14 24.19 11.71
CA SER A 100 -18.56 24.48 11.57
C SER A 100 -19.06 24.29 10.14
N GLU A 101 -18.28 24.69 9.13
CA GLU A 101 -18.61 24.47 7.72
C GLU A 101 -18.61 22.98 7.35
N LEU A 102 -17.70 22.17 7.90
CA LEU A 102 -17.68 20.73 7.69
C LEU A 102 -18.89 20.03 8.30
N PHE A 103 -19.28 20.39 9.53
CA PHE A 103 -20.50 19.89 10.15
C PHE A 103 -21.74 20.24 9.33
N LYS A 104 -21.88 21.51 8.94
CA LYS A 104 -22.99 21.95 8.06
C LYS A 104 -23.03 21.17 6.74
N LYS A 105 -21.86 20.94 6.14
CA LYS A 105 -21.78 20.17 4.90
C LYS A 105 -22.18 18.71 5.12
N ALA A 106 -21.75 18.08 6.21
CA ALA A 106 -22.15 16.72 6.52
C ALA A 106 -23.66 16.60 6.76
N SER A 107 -24.26 17.58 7.47
CA SER A 107 -25.70 17.69 7.66
C SER A 107 -26.46 17.85 6.33
N ASN A 108 -25.99 18.73 5.45
CA ASN A 108 -26.67 19.01 4.18
C ASN A 108 -26.54 17.87 3.16
N ASP A 109 -25.41 17.14 3.19
CA ASP A 109 -25.11 16.05 2.25
C ASP A 109 -25.63 14.68 2.75
N ASP A 110 -26.37 14.61 3.88
CA ASP A 110 -26.74 13.35 4.54
C ASP A 110 -25.55 12.39 4.76
N ALA A 111 -24.39 12.97 5.08
CA ALA A 111 -23.10 12.29 5.02
C ALA A 111 -22.59 11.85 6.40
N ILE A 112 -21.55 11.00 6.38
CA ILE A 112 -20.76 10.69 7.56
C ILE A 112 -19.65 11.73 7.68
N LEU A 113 -19.56 12.41 8.82
CA LEU A 113 -18.37 13.19 9.20
C LEU A 113 -17.45 12.29 10.01
N PHE A 114 -16.28 11.95 9.45
CA PHE A 114 -15.25 11.18 10.12
C PHE A 114 -14.11 12.09 10.59
N ILE A 115 -13.85 12.11 11.90
CA ILE A 115 -12.77 12.90 12.51
C ILE A 115 -11.76 11.94 13.14
N ASP A 116 -10.60 11.78 12.52
CA ASP A 116 -9.48 11.00 13.06
C ASP A 116 -8.59 11.86 13.97
N GLU A 117 -7.83 11.22 14.85
CA GLU A 117 -6.98 11.87 15.87
C GLU A 117 -7.75 12.89 16.73
N PHE A 118 -8.94 12.50 17.17
CA PHE A 118 -9.82 13.36 17.97
C PHE A 118 -9.22 13.73 19.35
N ASP A 119 -8.26 12.93 19.84
CA ASP A 119 -7.44 13.20 21.03
C ASP A 119 -6.56 14.44 20.91
N PHE A 120 -6.35 14.98 19.70
CA PHE A 120 -5.60 16.22 19.51
C PHE A 120 -6.19 17.42 20.27
N ILE A 121 -7.52 17.46 20.46
CA ILE A 121 -8.19 18.48 21.27
C ILE A 121 -7.74 18.45 22.74
N GLY A 122 -7.47 17.24 23.25
CA GLY A 122 -6.99 17.04 24.62
C GLY A 122 -5.56 17.53 24.81
N LYS A 123 -4.66 17.15 23.89
CA LYS A 123 -3.23 17.52 23.94
C LYS A 123 -2.99 19.03 23.94
N LEU A 124 -3.81 19.76 23.19
CA LEU A 124 -3.74 21.21 23.10
C LEU A 124 -4.28 21.95 24.34
N ARG A 125 -4.96 21.26 25.25
CA ARG A 125 -5.44 21.85 26.50
C ARG A 125 -4.35 21.90 27.58
N ASP A 126 -3.40 20.96 27.53
CA ASP A 126 -2.32 20.83 28.52
C ASP A 126 -1.09 21.69 28.17
N TYR A 127 -0.94 22.10 26.91
CA TYR A 127 0.09 23.03 26.46
C TYR A 127 -0.46 24.47 26.43
N ASP A 128 0.15 25.34 27.24
CA ASP A 128 0.09 26.81 27.22
C ASP A 128 -1.09 27.54 27.92
N GLU A 129 -0.75 28.23 29.03
CA GLU A 129 -1.65 29.15 29.76
C GLU A 129 -2.12 30.35 28.90
N LYS A 130 -1.38 30.74 27.86
CA LYS A 130 -1.67 31.89 27.00
C LYS A 130 -2.67 31.59 25.86
N ASP A 131 -2.73 30.36 25.35
CA ASP A 131 -3.64 29.95 24.25
C ASP A 131 -4.96 29.31 24.75
N SER A 132 -5.17 29.28 26.07
CA SER A 132 -6.32 28.63 26.71
C SER A 132 -7.69 29.18 26.29
N GLY A 133 -7.76 30.42 25.78
CA GLY A 133 -9.01 31.07 25.38
C GLY A 133 -9.58 30.56 24.05
N GLU A 134 -8.76 30.47 23.01
CA GLU A 134 -9.17 29.98 21.69
C GLU A 134 -9.49 28.48 21.73
N MET A 135 -8.74 27.72 22.52
CA MET A 135 -8.96 26.29 22.67
C MET A 135 -10.28 25.99 23.39
N LYS A 136 -10.57 26.70 24.50
CA LYS A 136 -11.87 26.59 25.17
C LYS A 136 -13.01 26.96 24.23
N ARG A 137 -12.82 27.97 23.37
CA ARG A 137 -13.81 28.32 22.34
C ARG A 137 -14.00 27.18 21.34
N LEU A 138 -12.92 26.57 20.84
CA LEU A 138 -13.01 25.44 19.91
C LEU A 138 -13.75 24.24 20.52
N VAL A 139 -13.43 23.87 21.76
CA VAL A 139 -14.12 22.78 22.49
C VAL A 139 -15.61 23.10 22.65
N ASN A 140 -15.94 24.33 23.05
CA ASN A 140 -17.33 24.76 23.19
C ASN A 140 -18.07 24.77 21.85
N THR A 141 -17.42 25.21 20.78
CA THR A 141 -17.99 25.13 19.42
C THR A 141 -18.23 23.68 19.02
N LEU A 142 -17.28 22.78 19.29
CA LEU A 142 -17.46 21.34 19.03
C LEU A 142 -18.63 20.75 19.81
N LEU A 143 -18.78 21.06 21.10
CA LEU A 143 -19.93 20.62 21.89
C LEU A 143 -21.24 21.05 21.23
N GLN A 144 -21.34 22.33 20.82
CA GLN A 144 -22.52 22.85 20.14
C GLN A 144 -22.76 22.20 18.78
N LEU A 145 -21.72 21.95 17.99
CA LEU A 145 -21.84 21.31 16.68
C LEU A 145 -22.29 19.85 16.80
N ILE A 146 -21.79 19.12 17.79
CA ILE A 146 -22.19 17.74 18.07
C ILE A 146 -23.65 17.69 18.59
N ASP A 147 -24.03 18.62 19.48
CA ASP A 147 -25.39 18.68 20.04
C ASP A 147 -26.42 18.99 18.93
N ASN A 148 -26.07 19.85 17.96
CA ASN A 148 -26.95 20.26 16.85
C ASN A 148 -26.87 19.36 15.58
N LEU A 149 -26.13 18.25 15.63
CA LEU A 149 -26.04 17.35 14.47
C LEU A 149 -27.38 16.62 14.27
N PRO A 150 -28.01 16.72 13.09
CA PRO A 150 -29.30 16.10 12.82
C PRO A 150 -29.19 14.58 12.64
N ASP A 151 -30.27 13.86 12.92
CA ASP A 151 -30.33 12.39 12.98
C ASP A 151 -29.93 11.69 11.66
N ASN A 152 -30.16 12.33 10.52
CA ASN A 152 -29.80 11.84 9.19
C ASN A 152 -28.28 11.89 8.90
N ALA A 153 -27.52 12.71 9.63
CA ALA A 153 -26.06 12.79 9.53
C ALA A 153 -25.40 11.98 10.65
N LEU A 154 -24.27 11.35 10.34
CA LEU A 154 -23.55 10.47 11.27
C LEU A 154 -22.18 11.07 11.59
N LEU A 155 -21.87 11.24 12.87
CA LEU A 155 -20.53 11.62 13.32
C LEU A 155 -19.79 10.38 13.82
N ILE A 156 -18.59 10.16 13.28
CA ILE A 156 -17.67 9.13 13.76
C ILE A 156 -16.36 9.82 14.12
N CYS A 157 -15.96 9.75 15.38
CA CYS A 157 -14.65 10.22 15.83
C CYS A 157 -13.75 9.01 16.15
N ALA A 158 -12.47 9.08 15.84
CA ALA A 158 -11.47 8.09 16.20
C ALA A 158 -10.37 8.70 17.09
N THR A 159 -9.96 7.96 18.12
CA THR A 159 -8.91 8.38 19.05
C THR A 159 -8.05 7.18 19.50
N ASN A 160 -6.78 7.43 19.82
CA ASN A 160 -5.93 6.45 20.49
C ASN A 160 -5.91 6.68 22.01
N HIS A 161 -6.16 7.91 22.46
CA HIS A 161 -6.08 8.33 23.85
C HIS A 161 -7.45 8.84 24.33
N LEU A 162 -8.25 7.96 24.93
CA LEU A 162 -9.57 8.33 25.46
C LEU A 162 -9.44 9.22 26.71
N ASP A 163 -8.40 8.98 27.50
CA ASP A 163 -8.09 9.59 28.79
C ASP A 163 -7.86 11.10 28.73
N ILE A 164 -7.36 11.60 27.60
CA ILE A 164 -7.08 13.03 27.42
C ILE A 164 -8.27 13.80 26.83
N ILE A 165 -9.37 13.12 26.48
CA ILE A 165 -10.56 13.78 25.92
C ILE A 165 -11.44 14.31 27.07
N ASP A 166 -11.90 15.54 26.91
CA ASP A 166 -12.79 16.19 27.89
C ASP A 166 -14.07 15.37 28.14
N THR A 167 -14.44 15.21 29.41
CA THR A 167 -15.60 14.41 29.81
C THR A 167 -16.92 14.96 29.26
N ALA A 168 -17.05 16.29 29.07
CA ALA A 168 -18.24 16.88 28.48
C ALA A 168 -18.40 16.46 27.01
N LEU A 169 -17.31 16.36 26.25
CA LEU A 169 -17.31 15.80 24.88
C LEU A 169 -17.69 14.32 24.90
N LEU A 170 -17.08 13.52 25.79
CA LEU A 170 -17.35 12.08 25.88
C LEU A 170 -18.83 11.75 26.12
N ARG A 171 -19.56 12.59 26.87
CA ARG A 171 -21.00 12.42 27.15
C ARG A 171 -21.91 12.59 25.93
N ARG A 172 -21.42 13.18 24.83
CA ARG A 172 -22.23 13.40 23.61
C ARG A 172 -22.23 12.20 22.66
N PHE A 173 -21.26 11.30 22.80
CA PHE A 173 -21.20 10.11 21.98
C PHE A 173 -22.11 9.03 22.60
N GLN A 174 -23.19 8.68 21.91
CA GLN A 174 -24.10 7.63 22.39
C GLN A 174 -23.41 6.26 22.34
N ILE A 175 -22.68 6.00 21.25
CA ILE A 175 -21.96 4.75 21.04
C ILE A 175 -20.46 4.98 21.22
N ARG A 176 -19.83 4.17 22.08
CA ARG A 176 -18.39 4.18 22.31
C ARG A 176 -17.82 2.77 22.10
N LEU A 177 -17.05 2.58 21.03
CA LEU A 177 -16.53 1.27 20.62
C LEU A 177 -15.04 1.18 20.95
N ARG A 178 -14.68 0.23 21.82
CA ARG A 178 -13.30 -0.02 22.25
C ARG A 178 -12.61 -1.00 21.32
N TYR A 179 -11.47 -0.62 20.78
CA TYR A 179 -10.58 -1.44 19.99
C TYR A 179 -9.37 -1.87 20.82
N THR A 180 -9.29 -3.17 21.09
CA THR A 180 -8.12 -3.79 21.72
C THR A 180 -7.23 -4.42 20.66
N LEU A 181 -6.04 -4.85 21.07
CA LEU A 181 -5.26 -5.77 20.25
C LEU A 181 -6.07 -7.04 19.96
N PRO A 182 -5.88 -7.63 18.77
CA PRO A 182 -6.52 -8.89 18.41
C PRO A 182 -5.99 -10.05 19.25
N THR A 183 -6.84 -11.06 19.44
CA THR A 183 -6.42 -12.34 20.04
C THR A 183 -5.54 -13.14 19.07
N GLU A 184 -4.91 -14.21 19.55
CA GLU A 184 -4.15 -15.10 18.67
C GLU A 184 -5.05 -15.75 17.60
N GLU A 185 -6.27 -16.15 17.98
CA GLU A 185 -7.27 -16.73 17.08
C GLU A 185 -7.74 -15.73 16.01
N ASP A 186 -7.96 -14.47 16.41
CA ASP A 186 -8.27 -13.38 15.47
C ASP A 186 -7.14 -13.18 14.45
N LEU A 187 -5.89 -13.17 14.94
CA LEU A 187 -4.72 -13.03 14.09
C LEU A 187 -4.52 -14.23 13.16
N ASP A 188 -4.76 -15.45 13.63
CA ASP A 188 -4.67 -16.64 12.79
C ASP A 188 -5.66 -16.58 11.62
N THR A 189 -6.92 -16.23 11.91
CA THR A 189 -7.95 -16.01 10.89
C THR A 189 -7.54 -14.90 9.90
N TYR A 190 -6.95 -13.83 10.41
CA TYR A 190 -6.46 -12.72 9.61
C TYR A 190 -5.28 -13.12 8.70
N TYR A 191 -4.31 -13.86 9.24
CA TYR A 191 -3.18 -14.41 8.50
C TYR A 191 -3.69 -15.33 7.38
N ASP A 192 -4.56 -16.29 7.69
CA ASP A 192 -5.07 -17.25 6.71
C ASP A 192 -5.79 -16.56 5.54
N ARG A 193 -6.63 -15.57 5.86
CA ARG A 193 -7.36 -14.78 4.86
C ARG A 193 -6.43 -14.02 3.91
N ILE A 194 -5.36 -13.42 4.43
CA ILE A 194 -4.42 -12.68 3.59
C ILE A 194 -3.53 -13.66 2.80
N LEU A 195 -3.03 -14.70 3.45
CA LEU A 195 -2.12 -15.69 2.87
C LEU A 195 -2.79 -16.55 1.79
N SER A 196 -4.10 -16.74 1.84
CA SER A 196 -4.86 -17.44 0.78
C SER A 196 -4.83 -16.70 -0.56
N GLY A 197 -4.54 -15.39 -0.55
CA GLY A 197 -4.36 -14.59 -1.76
C GLY A 197 -3.02 -14.81 -2.48
N PHE A 198 -2.09 -15.55 -1.87
CA PHE A 198 -0.75 -15.79 -2.42
C PHE A 198 -0.54 -17.27 -2.79
N PRO A 199 0.32 -17.57 -3.79
CA PRO A 199 0.68 -18.94 -4.13
C PRO A 199 1.27 -19.71 -2.94
N LYS A 200 0.95 -21.02 -2.83
CA LYS A 200 1.38 -21.87 -1.70
C LYS A 200 2.90 -21.95 -1.51
N ASN A 201 3.67 -21.83 -2.59
CA ASN A 201 5.13 -21.82 -2.53
C ASN A 201 5.72 -20.50 -2.01
N LEU A 202 4.92 -19.44 -1.91
CA LEU A 202 5.35 -18.10 -1.49
C LEU A 202 4.73 -17.66 -0.17
N ASN A 203 3.65 -18.31 0.27
CA ASN A 203 2.86 -17.89 1.43
C ASN A 203 3.34 -18.44 2.78
N THR A 204 4.47 -19.14 2.81
CA THR A 204 5.08 -19.62 4.06
C THR A 204 5.77 -18.48 4.78
N ILE A 205 5.25 -18.10 5.95
CA ILE A 205 5.77 -17.00 6.77
C ILE A 205 5.79 -17.38 8.26
N LYS A 206 6.58 -16.65 9.05
CA LYS A 206 6.52 -16.68 10.51
C LYS A 206 5.42 -15.74 11.00
N ARG A 207 4.40 -16.28 11.68
CA ARG A 207 3.34 -15.49 12.33
C ARG A 207 3.86 -14.80 13.58
N SER A 208 3.33 -13.63 13.88
CA SER A 208 3.65 -12.83 15.07
C SER A 208 2.36 -12.45 15.79
N TYR A 209 2.37 -12.55 17.11
CA TYR A 209 1.18 -12.37 17.94
C TYR A 209 1.39 -11.24 18.95
N GLY A 210 0.31 -10.77 19.58
CA GLY A 210 0.36 -9.61 20.48
C GLY A 210 0.60 -8.27 19.77
N ILE A 211 0.29 -8.23 18.47
CA ILE A 211 0.46 -7.06 17.59
C ILE A 211 -0.87 -6.67 16.95
N SER A 212 -0.97 -5.45 16.44
CA SER A 212 -2.15 -4.97 15.72
C SER A 212 -2.31 -5.63 14.33
N TYR A 213 -3.50 -5.54 13.74
CA TYR A 213 -3.73 -6.01 12.36
C TYR A 213 -2.84 -5.28 11.34
N ALA A 214 -2.57 -3.99 11.55
CA ALA A 214 -1.67 -3.22 10.68
C ALA A 214 -0.25 -3.78 10.73
N GLU A 215 0.30 -4.02 11.93
CA GLU A 215 1.63 -4.61 12.09
C GLU A 215 1.70 -6.04 11.53
N ALA A 216 0.65 -6.85 11.75
CA ALA A 216 0.56 -8.19 11.17
C ALA A 216 0.59 -8.14 9.64
N LYS A 217 -0.18 -7.22 9.03
CA LYS A 217 -0.21 -7.01 7.58
C LYS A 217 1.15 -6.58 7.02
N ASP A 218 1.82 -5.65 7.70
CA ASP A 218 3.14 -5.19 7.29
C ASP A 218 4.18 -6.31 7.37
N SER A 219 4.14 -7.12 8.44
CA SER A 219 4.98 -8.31 8.59
C SER A 219 4.72 -9.35 7.49
N ILE A 220 3.44 -9.63 7.15
CA ILE A 220 3.09 -10.51 6.02
C ILE A 220 3.73 -9.96 4.74
N HIS A 221 3.49 -8.70 4.40
CA HIS A 221 4.00 -8.11 3.18
C HIS A 221 5.53 -8.12 3.11
N GLN A 222 6.22 -7.86 4.22
CA GLN A 222 7.68 -7.91 4.27
C GLN A 222 8.21 -9.31 3.97
N GLN A 223 7.63 -10.34 4.60
CA GLN A 223 8.06 -11.73 4.42
C GLN A 223 7.69 -12.27 3.03
N ILE A 224 6.49 -11.98 2.54
CA ILE A 224 6.06 -12.35 1.18
C ILE A 224 6.96 -11.70 0.13
N LYS A 225 7.32 -10.42 0.29
CA LYS A 225 8.28 -9.75 -0.61
C LYS A 225 9.63 -10.47 -0.61
N ALA A 226 10.14 -10.83 0.55
CA ALA A 226 11.39 -11.58 0.66
C ALA A 226 11.30 -12.95 -0.05
N ASN A 227 10.19 -13.67 0.14
CA ASN A 227 9.94 -14.95 -0.53
C ASN A 227 9.87 -14.81 -2.05
N VAL A 228 9.17 -13.79 -2.56
CA VAL A 228 9.07 -13.49 -4.00
C VAL A 228 10.45 -13.15 -4.57
N ILE A 229 11.21 -12.30 -3.89
CA ILE A 229 12.56 -11.92 -4.33
C ILE A 229 13.46 -13.17 -4.37
N GLN A 230 13.43 -14.00 -3.34
CA GLN A 230 14.22 -15.22 -3.29
C GLN A 230 13.83 -16.21 -4.39
N PHE A 231 12.52 -16.36 -4.63
CA PHE A 231 12.01 -17.20 -5.71
C PHE A 231 12.48 -16.71 -7.08
N GLU A 232 12.36 -15.41 -7.38
CA GLU A 232 12.82 -14.85 -8.65
C GLU A 232 14.35 -14.89 -8.79
N LYS A 233 15.10 -14.72 -7.69
CA LYS A 233 16.57 -14.91 -7.69
C LYS A 233 16.97 -16.32 -8.10
N GLN A 234 16.26 -17.35 -7.62
CA GLN A 234 16.56 -18.76 -7.89
C GLN A 234 15.94 -19.29 -9.19
N LYS A 235 14.99 -18.55 -9.76
CA LYS A 235 14.31 -18.93 -10.99
C LYS A 235 15.31 -19.11 -12.12
N LYS A 236 15.20 -20.25 -12.81
CA LYS A 236 16.07 -20.58 -13.94
C LYS A 236 15.62 -19.82 -15.18
N HIS A 237 16.60 -19.29 -15.89
CA HIS A 237 16.47 -18.58 -17.15
C HIS A 237 17.48 -19.14 -18.15
N LEU A 238 17.13 -19.04 -19.43
CA LEU A 238 18.05 -19.35 -20.52
C LEU A 238 18.58 -18.04 -21.09
N LEU A 239 19.90 -17.89 -21.13
CA LEU A 239 20.60 -16.74 -21.67
C LEU A 239 21.40 -17.17 -22.90
N PHE A 240 21.10 -16.57 -24.04
CA PHE A 240 21.93 -16.67 -25.23
C PHE A 240 23.06 -15.64 -25.17
N SER A 241 24.30 -16.13 -25.18
CA SER A 241 25.49 -15.31 -25.24
C SER A 241 26.26 -15.57 -26.52
N TYR A 242 26.70 -14.48 -27.15
CA TYR A 242 27.49 -14.46 -28.38
C TYR A 242 28.90 -13.86 -28.16
N ASP A 243 29.25 -13.52 -26.90
CA ASP A 243 30.51 -12.88 -26.55
C ASP A 243 30.99 -13.30 -25.13
N THR A 244 31.32 -12.34 -24.26
CA THR A 244 32.20 -12.43 -23.09
C THR A 244 31.83 -13.52 -22.06
N ILE A 245 30.56 -13.89 -21.94
CA ILE A 245 30.09 -14.88 -20.95
C ILE A 245 30.47 -16.31 -21.37
N VAL A 246 30.97 -16.53 -22.59
CA VAL A 246 31.50 -17.83 -23.03
C VAL A 246 32.82 -18.20 -22.34
N SER A 247 33.58 -17.23 -21.82
CA SER A 247 34.84 -17.50 -21.11
C SER A 247 34.57 -18.11 -19.73
N GLU A 248 35.05 -19.35 -19.50
CA GLU A 248 34.92 -20.03 -18.20
C GLU A 248 35.60 -19.27 -17.06
N ASP A 249 36.71 -18.56 -17.33
CA ASP A 249 37.44 -17.78 -16.34
C ASP A 249 36.63 -16.58 -15.86
N LEU A 250 35.96 -15.87 -16.79
CA LEU A 250 35.06 -14.76 -16.45
C LEU A 250 33.79 -15.25 -15.76
N GLN A 251 33.31 -16.45 -16.09
CA GLN A 251 32.18 -17.07 -15.38
C GLN A 251 32.54 -17.32 -13.90
N LEU A 252 33.70 -17.92 -13.63
CA LEU A 252 34.18 -18.14 -12.27
C LEU A 252 34.42 -16.83 -11.53
N GLN A 253 34.99 -15.81 -12.18
CA GLN A 253 35.27 -14.52 -11.58
C GLN A 253 34.00 -13.75 -11.18
N HIS A 254 32.99 -13.71 -12.06
CA HIS A 254 31.80 -12.87 -11.86
C HIS A 254 30.63 -13.59 -11.20
N TYR A 255 30.53 -14.92 -11.36
CA TYR A 255 29.37 -15.70 -10.90
C TYR A 255 29.76 -16.83 -9.94
N GLY A 256 31.06 -17.10 -9.74
CA GLY A 256 31.54 -18.10 -8.79
C GLY A 256 31.33 -19.56 -9.21
N ARG A 257 30.81 -19.81 -10.43
CA ARG A 257 30.60 -21.16 -10.99
C ARG A 257 30.68 -21.14 -12.51
N LYS A 258 30.84 -22.33 -13.10
CA LYS A 258 30.70 -22.54 -14.55
C LYS A 258 29.23 -22.77 -14.93
N PHE A 259 28.82 -22.25 -16.08
CA PHE A 259 27.50 -22.48 -16.65
C PHE A 259 27.50 -23.71 -17.55
N GLN A 260 26.37 -24.42 -17.59
CA GLN A 260 26.15 -25.46 -18.58
C GLN A 260 25.60 -24.80 -19.84
N GLY A 261 26.33 -24.95 -20.95
CA GLY A 261 26.02 -24.30 -22.22
C GLY A 261 25.77 -25.30 -23.35
N THR A 262 24.83 -24.99 -24.23
CA THR A 262 24.62 -25.70 -25.50
C THR A 262 24.76 -24.73 -26.66
N GLU A 263 25.47 -25.12 -27.73
CA GLU A 263 25.58 -24.28 -28.93
C GLU A 263 24.23 -24.14 -29.64
N ASP A 264 23.91 -22.92 -30.05
CA ASP A 264 22.72 -22.62 -30.85
C ASP A 264 22.94 -21.37 -31.72
N THR A 265 21.93 -20.97 -32.48
CA THR A 265 21.97 -19.82 -33.39
C THR A 265 20.70 -18.98 -33.26
N LEU A 266 20.84 -17.66 -33.34
CA LEU A 266 19.73 -16.72 -33.50
C LEU A 266 19.65 -16.27 -34.96
N SER A 267 18.50 -16.46 -35.60
CA SER A 267 18.24 -15.98 -36.96
C SER A 267 17.78 -14.51 -36.94
N GLY A 268 18.20 -13.73 -37.95
CA GLY A 268 17.86 -12.31 -38.06
C GLY A 268 18.64 -11.40 -37.11
N TYR A 269 19.78 -11.85 -36.58
CA TYR A 269 20.69 -11.04 -35.76
C TYR A 269 22.11 -11.10 -36.32
N THR A 270 22.85 -10.00 -36.18
CA THR A 270 24.28 -9.90 -36.52
C THR A 270 25.03 -9.11 -35.45
N LEU A 271 26.37 -9.14 -35.48
CA LEU A 271 27.21 -8.40 -34.54
C LEU A 271 27.67 -7.08 -35.13
N LYS A 272 27.62 -6.03 -34.30
CA LYS A 272 28.18 -4.72 -34.58
C LYS A 272 29.18 -4.36 -33.50
N ASP A 273 30.28 -3.73 -33.88
CA ASP A 273 31.23 -3.19 -32.90
C ASP A 273 30.58 -2.05 -32.12
N SER A 274 30.62 -2.13 -30.78
CA SER A 274 30.12 -1.06 -29.93
C SER A 274 31.12 0.11 -29.90
N LYS A 275 30.64 1.35 -30.10
CA LYS A 275 31.45 2.57 -29.94
C LYS A 275 31.64 2.84 -28.45
N PHE A 276 32.81 2.53 -27.91
CA PHE A 276 33.12 2.72 -26.49
C PHE A 276 33.53 4.16 -26.15
N ASN A 277 32.94 4.72 -25.09
CA ASN A 277 33.50 5.78 -24.25
C ASN A 277 33.68 5.21 -22.82
N GLY A 278 34.78 4.50 -22.55
CA GLY A 278 35.26 4.22 -21.18
C GLY A 278 35.46 2.75 -20.77
N VAL A 279 36.71 2.42 -20.40
CA VAL A 279 37.32 1.19 -19.83
C VAL A 279 37.40 -0.06 -20.72
N SER A 280 38.55 -0.21 -21.38
CA SER A 280 39.02 -1.43 -22.02
C SER A 280 39.25 -2.55 -20.99
N MET A 281 38.59 -3.71 -21.17
CA MET A 281 38.92 -4.95 -20.47
C MET A 281 40.08 -5.65 -21.22
N SER A 282 41.22 -5.80 -20.57
CA SER A 282 42.39 -6.48 -21.13
C SER A 282 42.43 -7.94 -20.69
N GLU A 283 41.98 -8.86 -21.55
CA GLU A 283 42.48 -10.24 -21.54
C GLU A 283 43.53 -10.37 -22.64
N ASN A 284 44.74 -10.81 -22.28
CA ASN A 284 45.81 -11.19 -23.21
C ASN A 284 46.19 -10.15 -24.29
N ASN A 285 46.44 -8.89 -23.89
CA ASN A 285 47.06 -7.86 -24.75
C ASN A 285 46.41 -7.67 -26.14
N ARG A 286 45.10 -7.92 -26.27
CA ARG A 286 44.30 -7.52 -27.42
C ARG A 286 43.06 -6.79 -26.92
N THR A 287 43.00 -5.48 -27.11
CA THR A 287 41.77 -4.68 -26.97
C THR A 287 40.73 -5.18 -27.98
N LYS A 288 39.88 -6.13 -27.57
CA LYS A 288 38.67 -6.46 -28.32
C LYS A 288 37.63 -5.39 -28.03
N THR A 289 37.15 -4.74 -29.07
CA THR A 289 35.93 -3.93 -28.98
C THR A 289 34.79 -4.87 -28.62
N PRO A 290 34.05 -4.61 -27.53
CA PRO A 290 32.90 -5.44 -27.18
C PRO A 290 31.88 -5.35 -28.31
N LYS A 291 31.38 -6.51 -28.73
CA LYS A 291 30.39 -6.60 -29.81
C LYS A 291 29.00 -6.60 -29.20
N ILE A 292 28.05 -6.05 -29.93
CA ILE A 292 26.64 -6.06 -29.54
C ILE A 292 25.79 -6.64 -30.67
N ALA A 293 24.83 -7.47 -30.32
CA ALA A 293 23.86 -7.99 -31.27
C ALA A 293 22.88 -6.89 -31.69
N ILE A 294 22.62 -6.83 -32.98
CA ILE A 294 21.61 -5.98 -33.63
C ILE A 294 20.72 -6.87 -34.50
N LYS A 295 19.46 -6.49 -34.71
CA LYS A 295 18.63 -7.16 -35.73
C LYS A 295 19.21 -6.87 -37.10
N SER A 296 19.35 -7.94 -37.88
CA SER A 296 19.73 -7.83 -39.27
C SER A 296 18.55 -7.41 -40.14
N LYS A 297 18.86 -6.68 -41.21
CA LYS A 297 17.91 -6.41 -42.30
C LYS A 297 17.69 -7.64 -43.20
N GLU A 298 18.62 -8.60 -43.14
CA GLU A 298 18.58 -9.85 -43.89
C GLU A 298 18.13 -10.99 -42.97
N PRO A 299 16.93 -11.60 -43.19
CA PRO A 299 16.45 -12.70 -42.36
C PRO A 299 17.32 -13.96 -42.39
N SER A 300 18.21 -14.08 -43.37
CA SER A 300 19.16 -15.18 -43.53
C SER A 300 20.38 -15.08 -42.60
N ASP A 301 20.63 -13.92 -42.00
CA ASP A 301 21.74 -13.73 -41.06
C ASP A 301 21.55 -14.57 -39.80
N LYS A 302 22.67 -15.14 -39.34
CA LYS A 302 22.70 -16.11 -38.26
C LYS A 302 23.79 -15.75 -37.28
N LEU A 303 23.39 -15.42 -36.05
CA LEU A 303 24.30 -15.19 -34.94
C LEU A 303 24.52 -16.50 -34.19
N LYS A 304 25.73 -17.05 -34.25
CA LYS A 304 26.12 -18.23 -33.46
C LYS A 304 26.47 -17.84 -32.03
N GLY A 305 26.11 -18.68 -31.07
CA GLY A 305 26.41 -18.45 -29.66
C GLY A 305 26.14 -19.69 -28.82
N MET A 306 26.16 -19.49 -27.50
CA MET A 306 25.83 -20.52 -26.52
C MET A 306 24.61 -20.11 -25.72
N VAL A 307 23.73 -21.08 -25.45
CA VAL A 307 22.60 -20.95 -24.53
C VAL A 307 23.03 -21.49 -23.18
N PHE A 308 22.99 -20.65 -22.15
CA PHE A 308 23.35 -20.99 -20.78
C PHE A 308 22.11 -21.03 -19.88
N GLU A 309 22.06 -22.01 -18.97
CA GLU A 309 21.14 -21.98 -17.84
C GLU A 309 21.73 -21.16 -16.69
N ILE A 310 21.06 -20.05 -16.38
CA ILE A 310 21.42 -19.13 -15.30
C ILE A 310 20.24 -18.87 -14.37
N THR A 311 20.54 -18.44 -13.15
CA THR A 311 19.54 -18.01 -12.17
C THR A 311 19.13 -16.56 -12.41
N GLY A 312 18.01 -16.12 -11.84
CA GLY A 312 17.58 -14.72 -11.91
C GLY A 312 18.57 -13.75 -11.26
N GLU A 313 19.26 -14.16 -10.19
CA GLU A 313 20.33 -13.37 -9.58
C GLU A 313 21.52 -13.18 -10.53
N GLU A 314 21.96 -14.25 -11.19
CA GLU A 314 23.01 -14.18 -12.21
C GLU A 314 22.58 -13.37 -13.43
N LEU A 315 21.30 -13.43 -13.79
CA LEU A 315 20.75 -12.63 -14.88
C LEU A 315 20.79 -11.12 -14.54
N VAL A 316 20.50 -10.73 -13.29
CA VAL A 316 20.64 -9.33 -12.84
C VAL A 316 22.10 -8.89 -12.80
N LEU A 317 23.03 -9.75 -12.37
CA LEU A 317 24.46 -9.47 -12.47
C LEU A 317 24.90 -9.28 -13.93
N THR A 318 24.34 -10.10 -14.83
CA THR A 318 24.58 -9.95 -16.27
C THR A 318 24.07 -8.61 -16.79
N ASP A 319 22.91 -8.14 -16.33
CA ASP A 319 22.37 -6.82 -16.71
C ASP A 319 23.34 -5.67 -16.32
N GLN A 320 24.08 -5.81 -15.22
CA GLN A 320 25.07 -4.82 -14.75
C GLN A 320 26.38 -4.87 -15.53
N LEU A 321 26.78 -6.05 -15.99
CA LEU A 321 27.99 -6.27 -16.79
C LEU A 321 27.76 -6.01 -18.28
N ALA A 322 26.50 -5.91 -18.72
CA ALA A 322 26.14 -5.74 -20.11
C ALA A 322 26.69 -4.41 -20.69
N VAL A 323 27.02 -4.44 -21.97
CA VAL A 323 27.62 -3.30 -22.69
C VAL A 323 26.73 -2.05 -22.59
N THR A 324 27.34 -0.89 -22.36
CA THR A 324 26.65 0.41 -22.39
C THR A 324 25.84 0.54 -23.68
N ASN A 325 24.56 0.90 -23.56
CA ASN A 325 23.56 0.94 -24.66
C ASN A 325 22.95 -0.41 -25.09
N SER A 326 23.02 -1.46 -24.26
CA SER A 326 22.29 -2.73 -24.48
C SER A 326 21.02 -2.86 -23.64
N LYS A 327 20.03 -3.60 -24.14
CA LYS A 327 18.82 -4.03 -23.41
C LYS A 327 18.65 -5.54 -23.56
N ARG A 328 18.04 -6.17 -22.56
CA ARG A 328 17.65 -7.57 -22.64
C ARG A 328 16.34 -7.70 -23.44
N ALA A 329 16.29 -8.64 -24.36
CA ALA A 329 15.11 -8.97 -25.15
C ALA A 329 14.91 -10.49 -25.21
N LEU A 330 13.64 -10.94 -25.34
CA LEU A 330 13.34 -12.34 -25.63
C LEU A 330 13.54 -12.60 -27.12
N ALA A 331 14.20 -13.71 -27.42
CA ALA A 331 14.36 -14.22 -28.78
C ALA A 331 14.17 -15.73 -28.79
N THR A 332 13.86 -16.27 -29.96
CA THR A 332 13.75 -17.73 -30.17
C THR A 332 14.95 -18.19 -30.99
N THR A 333 15.66 -19.19 -30.50
CA THR A 333 16.78 -19.80 -31.21
C THR A 333 16.31 -20.68 -32.36
N ASN A 334 17.24 -21.08 -33.23
CA ASN A 334 16.96 -21.98 -34.34
C ASN A 334 16.47 -23.37 -33.89
N SER A 335 16.82 -23.81 -32.67
CA SER A 335 16.26 -25.03 -32.08
C SER A 335 14.86 -24.87 -31.48
N GLY A 336 14.30 -23.65 -31.50
CA GLY A 336 12.96 -23.35 -30.98
C GLY A 336 12.92 -22.98 -29.50
N VAL A 337 14.08 -22.74 -28.87
CA VAL A 337 14.17 -22.40 -27.45
C VAL A 337 14.04 -20.90 -27.24
N GLU A 338 13.20 -20.47 -26.31
CA GLU A 338 13.08 -19.07 -25.92
C GLU A 338 14.19 -18.70 -24.93
N VAL A 339 14.92 -17.63 -25.26
CA VAL A 339 16.13 -17.20 -24.55
C VAL A 339 16.13 -15.69 -24.35
N TRP A 340 16.73 -15.25 -23.26
CA TRP A 340 17.15 -13.85 -23.13
C TRP A 340 18.40 -13.60 -23.97
N VAL A 341 18.48 -12.43 -24.60
CA VAL A 341 19.66 -11.96 -25.32
C VAL A 341 19.82 -10.45 -25.13
N TYR A 342 21.06 -9.97 -25.05
CA TYR A 342 21.35 -8.53 -24.98
C TYR A 342 21.52 -7.96 -26.39
N ILE A 343 20.75 -6.94 -26.72
CA ILE A 343 20.72 -6.27 -28.04
C ILE A 343 20.86 -4.75 -27.89
N GLU A 344 21.24 -4.03 -28.94
CA GLU A 344 21.36 -2.56 -28.93
C GLU A 344 20.00 -1.89 -28.59
N LYS A 345 20.02 -0.87 -27.70
CA LYS A 345 18.79 -0.18 -27.22
C LYS A 345 18.00 0.52 -28.33
N ASN A 346 18.67 0.91 -29.43
CA ASN A 346 18.13 1.76 -30.51
C ASN A 346 17.22 1.03 -31.53
N GLU A 347 16.70 -0.15 -31.20
CA GLU A 347 15.73 -0.85 -32.04
C GLU A 347 14.33 -0.81 -31.43
N PHE A 348 13.71 0.38 -31.42
CA PHE A 348 12.30 0.59 -31.70
C PHE A 348 12.11 1.96 -32.33
#